data_AF-A0A7W1ZW06-F1
#
_entry.id   AF-A0A7W1ZW06-F1
#
_cell.length_a   1.000
_cell.length_b   1.000
_cell.length_c   1.000
_cell.angle_alpha   90.00
_cell.angle_beta   90.00
_cell.angle_gamma   90.00
#
_symmetry.space_group_name_H-M   'P 1'
#
loop_
_entity.id
_entity.type
_entity.pdbx_description
1 polymer ?
#
loop_
_entity_poly.entity_id
_entity_poly.type
_entity_poly.pdbx_seq_one_letter_code
_entity_poly.pdbx_strand_id
1 'polypeptide(L)'
;KYFRNIDETNNNQLGLIWDDPYTHDDIVTTEALYIVKDQPVKINIFSRDVIHDVGLPHFRMKMDAVPGTPTTMYFTPKYTTEEMKKITGNPKFEYEIACDQICGNGHYSMKGVVKVVSPEEFILWKAKQKPTYYVAFPEKDPTAKTVAATTQK
;
A
#
# COMPACT_ATOMS: atom_id res chain seq x y z
N LYS A 1 16.62 3.95 -11.25
CA LYS A 1 16.45 5.27 -11.93
C LYS A 1 15.73 6.30 -11.05
N TYR A 2 14.61 5.95 -10.42
CA TYR A 2 13.76 6.90 -9.70
C TYR A 2 14.13 7.16 -8.23
N PHE A 3 15.16 6.50 -7.68
CA PHE A 3 15.62 6.73 -6.31
C PHE A 3 16.06 8.19 -6.04
N ARG A 4 16.41 8.96 -7.10
CA ARG A 4 16.74 10.38 -6.99
C ARG A 4 15.53 11.28 -6.71
N ASN A 5 14.31 10.78 -6.95
CA ASN A 5 13.08 11.53 -6.69
C ASN A 5 12.64 11.39 -5.23
N ILE A 6 13.28 10.51 -4.45
CA ILE A 6 12.95 10.31 -3.04
C ILE A 6 13.39 11.56 -2.27
N ASP A 7 12.41 12.21 -1.66
CA ASP A 7 12.60 13.44 -0.90
C ASP A 7 11.67 13.44 0.30
N GLU A 8 12.23 13.17 1.48
CA GLU A 8 11.47 13.14 2.73
C GLU A 8 11.05 14.54 3.19
N THR A 9 11.78 15.59 2.78
CA THR A 9 11.48 16.98 3.15
C THR A 9 10.25 17.51 2.43
N ASN A 10 10.01 17.02 1.21
CA ASN A 10 8.87 17.41 0.37
C ASN A 10 7.77 16.33 0.31
N ASN A 11 7.64 15.49 1.34
CA ASN A 11 6.63 14.42 1.43
C ASN A 11 6.66 13.39 0.28
N ASN A 12 7.80 13.20 -0.39
CA ASN A 12 7.99 12.22 -1.45
C ASN A 12 8.87 11.03 -1.01
N GLN A 13 8.48 10.34 0.05
CA GLN A 13 9.28 9.26 0.65
C GLN A 13 9.46 8.05 -0.28
N LEU A 14 8.60 7.87 -1.29
CA LEU A 14 8.66 6.73 -2.22
C LEU A 14 9.22 7.11 -3.60
N GLY A 15 9.54 8.39 -3.82
CA GLY A 15 10.07 8.86 -5.11
C GLY A 15 9.04 8.80 -6.24
N LEU A 16 7.77 9.09 -5.93
CA LEU A 16 6.69 9.25 -6.89
C LEU A 16 7.05 10.34 -7.91
N ILE A 17 6.60 10.15 -9.15
CA ILE A 17 6.92 11.04 -10.28
C ILE A 17 5.74 11.98 -10.49
N TRP A 18 5.78 13.17 -9.92
CA TRP A 18 4.66 14.11 -9.94
C TRP A 18 4.23 14.60 -11.33
N ASP A 19 5.12 14.54 -12.31
CA ASP A 19 4.84 14.84 -13.71
C ASP A 19 4.04 13.73 -14.41
N ASP A 20 3.96 12.53 -13.81
CA ASP A 20 3.16 11.41 -14.30
C ASP A 20 1.71 11.52 -13.78
N PRO A 21 0.71 11.77 -14.65
CA PRO A 21 -0.70 11.85 -14.25
C PRO A 21 -1.20 10.59 -13.54
N TYR A 22 -0.61 9.42 -13.81
CA TYR A 22 -1.01 8.16 -13.17
C TYR A 22 -0.58 8.05 -11.70
N THR A 23 0.27 8.95 -11.20
CA THR A 23 0.61 9.00 -9.77
C THR A 23 -0.33 9.90 -8.96
N HIS A 24 -1.25 10.62 -9.61
CA HIS A 24 -2.09 11.61 -8.92
C HIS A 24 -3.19 10.97 -8.08
N ASP A 25 -3.57 9.72 -8.37
CA ASP A 25 -4.52 8.94 -7.58
C ASP A 25 -3.86 7.92 -6.64
N ASP A 26 -2.52 7.90 -6.58
CA ASP A 26 -1.77 7.02 -5.69
C ASP A 26 -2.06 7.36 -4.22
N ILE A 27 -2.32 6.31 -3.44
CA ILE A 27 -2.53 6.39 -1.99
C ILE A 27 -1.38 5.63 -1.31
N VAL A 28 -0.60 6.37 -0.54
CA VAL A 28 0.43 5.78 0.33
C VAL A 28 -0.15 5.57 1.73
N THR A 29 -0.10 4.32 2.18
CA THR A 29 -0.58 3.89 3.51
C THR A 29 0.52 3.15 4.25
N THR A 30 0.62 3.36 5.56
CA THR A 30 1.55 2.67 6.46
C THR A 30 0.84 1.67 7.38
N GLU A 31 -0.50 1.71 7.46
CA GLU A 31 -1.27 0.91 8.41
C GLU A 31 -1.47 -0.53 7.90
N ALA A 32 -2.01 -0.66 6.69
CA ALA A 32 -2.32 -1.94 6.06
C ALA A 32 -2.46 -1.81 4.54
N LEU A 33 -2.18 -2.90 3.84
CA LEU A 33 -2.44 -3.05 2.40
C LEU A 33 -3.88 -3.54 2.19
N TYR A 34 -4.75 -2.68 1.66
CA TYR A 34 -6.12 -3.04 1.33
C TYR A 34 -6.22 -3.60 -0.10
N ILE A 35 -6.82 -4.78 -0.25
CA ILE A 35 -7.06 -5.43 -1.55
C ILE A 35 -8.47 -5.99 -1.62
N VAL A 36 -9.01 -6.08 -2.83
CA VAL A 36 -10.41 -6.49 -3.07
C VAL A 36 -10.47 -7.99 -3.36
N LYS A 37 -11.40 -8.69 -2.70
CA LYS A 37 -11.71 -10.10 -2.99
C LYS A 37 -12.05 -10.31 -4.47
N ASP A 38 -11.60 -11.43 -5.02
CA ASP A 38 -11.84 -11.89 -6.41
C ASP A 38 -11.33 -10.94 -7.51
N GLN A 39 -10.55 -9.91 -7.15
CA GLN A 39 -9.90 -9.01 -8.11
C GLN A 39 -8.41 -9.35 -8.26
N PRO A 40 -7.88 -9.47 -9.49
CA PRO A 40 -6.44 -9.64 -9.70
C PRO A 40 -5.63 -8.48 -9.11
N VAL A 41 -4.64 -8.82 -8.30
CA VAL A 41 -3.69 -7.89 -7.69
C VAL A 41 -2.32 -8.12 -8.31
N LYS A 42 -1.70 -7.03 -8.77
CA LYS A 42 -0.30 -6.97 -9.17
C LYS A 42 0.46 -6.16 -8.13
N ILE A 43 1.39 -6.79 -7.41
CA ILE A 43 2.30 -6.07 -6.52
C ILE A 43 3.62 -5.87 -7.25
N ASN A 44 3.98 -4.61 -7.47
CA ASN A 44 5.31 -4.22 -7.93
C ASN A 44 6.21 -4.04 -6.73
N ILE A 45 7.31 -4.78 -6.68
CA ILE A 45 8.18 -4.86 -5.52
C ILE A 45 9.53 -4.22 -5.87
N PHE A 46 9.98 -3.36 -4.98
CA PHE A 46 11.25 -2.66 -5.08
C PHE A 46 11.91 -2.66 -3.70
N SER A 47 13.24 -2.67 -3.68
CA SER A 47 14.01 -2.37 -2.47
C SER A 47 14.86 -1.11 -2.68
N ARG A 48 14.99 -0.33 -1.60
CA ARG A 48 15.78 0.90 -1.55
C ARG A 48 17.19 0.69 -0.98
N ASP A 49 17.38 -0.35 -0.17
CA ASP A 49 18.56 -0.54 0.66
C ASP A 49 19.24 -1.90 0.37
N VAL A 50 18.72 -2.98 0.95
CA VAL A 50 19.29 -4.33 0.90
C VAL A 50 18.26 -5.31 0.32
N ILE A 51 18.62 -6.58 0.18
CA ILE A 51 17.67 -7.59 -0.28
C ILE A 51 16.69 -7.90 0.87
N HIS A 52 15.40 -7.77 0.59
CA HIS A 52 14.30 -8.27 1.44
C HIS A 52 13.55 -9.37 0.69
N ASP A 53 12.56 -9.98 1.33
CA ASP A 53 11.59 -10.86 0.68
C ASP A 53 10.18 -10.47 1.12
N VAL A 54 9.30 -10.18 0.16
CA VAL A 54 7.88 -9.92 0.44
C VAL A 54 7.14 -11.24 0.63
N GLY A 55 7.05 -11.68 1.88
CA GLY A 55 6.37 -12.90 2.28
C GLY A 55 4.87 -12.67 2.54
N LEU A 56 4.04 -13.48 1.90
CA LEU A 56 2.59 -13.57 2.12
C LEU A 56 2.21 -15.00 2.56
N PRO A 57 2.41 -15.37 3.84
CA PRO A 57 2.34 -16.77 4.29
C PRO A 57 0.99 -17.44 4.01
N HIS A 58 -0.10 -16.72 4.24
CA HIS A 58 -1.47 -17.21 4.03
C HIS A 58 -1.83 -17.40 2.55
N PHE A 59 -1.14 -16.69 1.66
CA PHE A 59 -1.30 -16.80 0.22
C PHE A 59 -0.34 -17.86 -0.36
N ARG A 60 0.61 -18.35 0.45
CA ARG A 60 1.73 -19.23 0.04
C ARG A 60 2.53 -18.62 -1.10
N MET A 61 2.79 -17.33 -0.99
CA MET A 61 3.55 -16.57 -1.98
C MET A 61 4.67 -15.82 -1.29
N LYS A 62 5.78 -15.70 -2.02
CA LYS A 62 6.92 -14.89 -1.61
C LYS A 62 7.65 -14.39 -2.86
N MET A 63 8.33 -13.26 -2.75
CA MET A 63 9.11 -12.70 -3.86
C MET A 63 10.17 -11.75 -3.33
N ASP A 64 11.41 -11.95 -3.76
CA ASP A 64 12.55 -11.13 -3.34
C ASP A 64 12.37 -9.66 -3.76
N ALA A 65 12.64 -8.74 -2.85
CA ALA A 65 12.78 -7.32 -3.14
C ALA A 65 14.27 -7.01 -3.31
N VAL A 66 14.73 -6.92 -4.55
CA VAL A 66 16.16 -6.75 -4.87
C VAL A 66 16.45 -5.29 -5.24
N PRO A 67 17.45 -4.64 -4.63
CA PRO A 67 17.85 -3.29 -5.02
C PRO A 67 18.21 -3.23 -6.51
N GLY A 68 17.57 -2.31 -7.23
CA GLY A 68 17.81 -2.10 -8.66
C GLY A 68 17.17 -3.10 -9.62
N THR A 69 16.57 -4.20 -9.13
CA THR A 69 15.86 -5.19 -9.96
C THR A 69 14.41 -5.29 -9.51
N PRO A 70 13.47 -4.60 -10.21
CA PRO A 70 12.06 -4.69 -9.91
C PRO A 70 11.55 -6.12 -10.08
N THR A 71 10.85 -6.62 -9.07
CA THR A 71 10.16 -7.92 -9.12
C THR A 71 8.66 -7.69 -9.05
N THR A 72 7.88 -8.73 -9.37
CA THR A 72 6.42 -8.63 -9.38
C THR A 72 5.81 -9.94 -8.97
N MET A 73 4.69 -9.85 -8.24
CA MET A 73 3.83 -10.99 -7.94
C MET A 73 2.40 -10.68 -8.36
N TYR A 74 1.70 -11.71 -8.83
CA TYR A 74 0.33 -11.64 -9.29
C TYR A 74 -0.51 -12.68 -8.57
N PHE A 75 -1.63 -12.27 -8.00
CA PHE A 75 -2.57 -13.20 -7.36
C PHE A 75 -3.97 -12.62 -7.30
N THR A 76 -4.94 -13.50 -7.04
CA THR A 76 -6.33 -13.11 -6.80
C THR A 76 -6.72 -13.62 -5.40
N PRO A 77 -7.04 -12.73 -4.45
CA PRO A 77 -7.41 -13.13 -3.09
C PRO A 77 -8.80 -13.78 -3.10
N LYS A 78 -8.91 -14.97 -2.48
CA LYS A 78 -10.13 -15.79 -2.53
C LYS A 78 -11.10 -15.57 -1.36
N TYR A 79 -10.59 -15.18 -0.21
CA TYR A 79 -11.36 -15.03 1.01
C TYR A 79 -11.11 -13.66 1.61
N THR A 80 -12.15 -12.99 2.10
CA THR A 80 -11.98 -11.75 2.87
C THR A 80 -11.33 -12.05 4.22
N THR A 81 -10.76 -11.02 4.85
CA THR A 81 -10.24 -11.13 6.22
C THR A 81 -11.34 -11.62 7.17
N GLU A 82 -12.57 -11.16 7.00
CA GLU A 82 -13.72 -11.59 7.81
C GLU A 82 -14.13 -13.05 7.54
N GLU A 83 -14.06 -13.52 6.29
CA GLU A 83 -14.28 -14.93 5.97
C GLU A 83 -13.21 -15.81 6.61
N MET A 84 -11.95 -15.40 6.58
CA MET A 84 -10.86 -16.15 7.22
C MET A 84 -10.97 -16.20 8.75
N LYS A 85 -11.45 -15.14 9.40
CA LYS A 85 -11.76 -15.18 10.85
C LYS A 85 -12.73 -16.31 11.18
N LYS A 86 -13.75 -16.52 10.33
CA LYS A 86 -14.73 -17.61 10.49
C LYS A 86 -14.11 -18.98 10.16
N ILE A 87 -13.38 -19.10 9.05
CA ILE A 87 -12.75 -20.36 8.61
C ILE A 87 -11.74 -20.86 9.64
N THR A 88 -10.92 -19.97 10.19
CA THR A 88 -9.89 -20.32 11.17
C THR A 88 -10.41 -20.41 12.60
N GLY A 89 -11.64 -19.95 12.87
CA GLY A 89 -12.17 -19.82 14.22
C GLY A 89 -11.43 -18.77 15.07
N ASN A 90 -10.58 -17.94 14.47
CA ASN A 90 -9.82 -16.91 15.17
C ASN A 90 -10.40 -15.51 14.86
N PRO A 91 -11.12 -14.88 15.81
CA PRO A 91 -11.69 -13.55 15.58
C PRO A 91 -10.63 -12.45 15.41
N LYS A 92 -9.38 -12.70 15.81
CA LYS A 92 -8.24 -11.80 15.66
C LYS A 92 -7.39 -12.13 14.43
N PHE A 93 -7.87 -12.97 13.52
CA PHE A 93 -7.16 -13.30 12.30
C PHE A 93 -6.95 -12.05 11.44
N GLU A 94 -5.72 -11.88 10.97
CA GLU A 94 -5.32 -10.89 9.99
C GLU A 94 -4.39 -11.55 8.98
N TYR A 95 -4.49 -11.16 7.71
CA TYR A 95 -3.49 -11.60 6.74
C TYR A 95 -2.18 -10.86 7.01
N GLU A 96 -1.10 -11.61 7.18
CA GLU A 96 0.22 -11.04 7.40
C GLU A 96 0.98 -10.84 6.07
N ILE A 97 1.71 -9.72 6.00
CA ILE A 97 2.82 -9.49 5.07
C ILE A 97 4.08 -9.30 5.92
N ALA A 98 5.12 -10.09 5.67
CA ALA A 98 6.33 -10.07 6.49
C ALA A 98 7.58 -10.20 5.63
N CYS A 99 8.71 -9.70 6.14
CA CYS A 99 10.00 -9.94 5.53
C CYS A 99 10.44 -11.39 5.75
N ASP A 100 10.54 -12.19 4.68
CA ASP A 100 10.90 -13.63 4.76
C ASP A 100 12.41 -13.88 4.54
N GLN A 101 13.24 -12.83 4.61
CA GLN A 101 14.69 -12.91 4.50
C GLN A 101 15.38 -11.99 5.50
N ILE A 102 16.42 -12.49 6.19
CA ILE A 102 17.21 -11.67 7.12
C ILE A 102 17.77 -10.44 6.40
N CYS A 103 17.24 -9.27 6.74
CA CYS A 103 17.53 -8.00 6.09
C CYS A 103 18.20 -6.97 7.03
N GLY A 104 18.57 -7.37 8.25
CA GLY A 104 19.28 -6.53 9.22
C GLY A 104 18.58 -6.45 10.58
N ASN A 105 18.96 -5.46 11.39
CA ASN A 105 18.53 -5.37 12.80
C ASN A 105 17.02 -5.23 13.00
N GLY A 106 16.33 -4.58 12.07
CA GLY A 106 14.87 -4.40 12.11
C GLY A 106 14.07 -5.59 11.56
N HIS A 107 14.73 -6.67 11.14
CA HIS A 107 14.07 -7.78 10.45
C HIS A 107 12.89 -8.38 11.24
N TYR A 108 13.06 -8.59 12.55
CA TYR A 108 12.03 -9.20 13.40
C TYR A 108 10.72 -8.39 13.51
N SER A 109 10.78 -7.07 13.28
CA SER A 109 9.63 -6.17 13.35
C SER A 109 9.10 -5.78 11.98
N MET A 110 9.74 -6.24 10.89
CA MET A 110 9.38 -5.92 9.52
C MET A 110 8.19 -6.76 9.06
N LYS A 111 7.02 -6.42 9.58
CA LYS A 111 5.73 -7.04 9.30
C LYS A 111 4.63 -5.99 9.21
N GLY A 112 3.58 -6.32 8.47
CA GLY A 112 2.39 -5.51 8.29
C GLY A 112 1.15 -6.38 8.09
N VAL A 113 0.03 -5.71 7.86
CA VAL A 113 -1.27 -6.36 7.67
C VAL A 113 -1.75 -6.17 6.24
N VAL A 114 -2.28 -7.23 5.66
CA VAL A 114 -3.08 -7.21 4.43
C VAL A 114 -4.55 -7.32 4.83
N LYS A 115 -5.39 -6.45 4.28
CA LYS A 115 -6.84 -6.47 4.48
C LYS A 115 -7.49 -6.86 3.17
N VAL A 116 -8.01 -8.09 3.10
CA VAL A 116 -8.85 -8.50 1.97
C VAL A 116 -10.29 -8.12 2.31
N VAL A 117 -10.84 -7.19 1.54
CA VAL A 117 -12.16 -6.58 1.79
C VAL A 117 -13.10 -6.80 0.61
N SER A 118 -14.39 -6.54 0.83
CA SER A 118 -15.35 -6.50 -0.28
C SER A 118 -15.12 -5.27 -1.17
N PRO A 119 -15.63 -5.25 -2.42
CA PRO A 119 -15.56 -4.07 -3.29
C PRO A 119 -16.17 -2.82 -2.64
N GLU A 120 -17.29 -2.97 -1.94
CA GLU A 120 -18.01 -1.88 -1.29
C GLU A 120 -17.20 -1.30 -0.12
N GLU A 121 -16.64 -2.17 0.72
CA GLU A 121 -15.76 -1.78 1.82
C GLU A 121 -14.52 -1.04 1.31
N PHE A 122 -13.94 -1.50 0.19
CA PHE A 122 -12.79 -0.84 -0.43
C PHE A 122 -13.13 0.56 -0.94
N ILE A 123 -14.30 0.74 -1.57
CA ILE A 123 -14.76 2.06 -2.03
C ILE A 123 -14.93 3.01 -0.83
N LEU A 124 -15.55 2.54 0.25
CA LEU A 124 -15.70 3.32 1.48
C LEU A 124 -14.37 3.66 2.14
N TRP A 125 -13.42 2.73 2.15
CA TRP A 125 -12.07 2.96 2.63
C TRP A 125 -11.35 3.99 1.76
N LYS A 126 -11.36 3.82 0.43
CA LYS A 126 -10.71 4.71 -0.55
C LYS A 126 -11.25 6.14 -0.46
N ALA A 127 -12.55 6.32 -0.25
CA ALA A 127 -13.18 7.63 -0.10
C ALA A 127 -12.68 8.44 1.12
N LYS A 128 -12.14 7.77 2.14
CA LYS A 128 -11.54 8.41 3.33
C LYS A 128 -10.07 8.76 3.14
N GLN A 129 -9.42 8.20 2.11
CA GLN A 129 -8.02 8.42 1.85
C GLN A 129 -7.83 9.69 1.03
N LYS A 130 -6.70 10.36 1.28
CA LYS A 130 -6.26 11.48 0.46
C LYS A 130 -5.11 10.99 -0.43
N PRO A 131 -5.20 11.15 -1.76
CA PRO A 131 -4.07 10.85 -2.65
C PRO A 131 -2.82 11.61 -2.23
N THR A 132 -1.67 10.94 -2.29
CA THR A 132 -0.39 11.49 -1.82
C THR A 132 0.00 12.73 -2.61
N TYR A 133 -0.40 12.84 -3.87
CA TYR A 133 -0.24 14.04 -4.69
C TYR A 133 -0.83 15.31 -4.03
N TYR A 134 -2.05 15.23 -3.50
CA TYR A 134 -2.69 16.37 -2.83
C TYR A 134 -2.18 16.62 -1.41
N VAL A 135 -1.41 15.68 -0.84
CA VAL A 135 -0.66 15.90 0.40
C VAL A 135 0.61 16.69 0.10
N ALA A 136 1.29 16.38 -1.00
CA ALA A 136 2.48 17.12 -1.46
C ALA A 136 2.14 18.51 -2.03
N PHE A 137 0.99 18.65 -2.70
CA PHE A 137 0.52 19.90 -3.32
C PHE A 137 -0.90 20.27 -2.86
N PRO A 138 -1.07 20.77 -1.62
CA PRO A 138 -2.39 21.09 -1.07
C PRO A 138 -3.19 22.10 -1.90
N GLU A 139 -2.52 23.02 -2.61
CA GLU A 139 -3.13 24.04 -3.46
C GLU A 139 -3.82 23.49 -4.72
N LYS A 140 -3.46 22.27 -5.12
CA LYS A 140 -4.04 21.57 -6.27
C LYS A 140 -5.21 20.67 -5.89
N ASP A 141 -5.52 20.55 -4.60
CA ASP A 141 -6.62 19.74 -4.10
C ASP A 141 -7.97 20.35 -4.52
N PRO A 142 -8.80 19.64 -5.30
CA PRO A 142 -10.11 20.14 -5.70
C PRO A 142 -11.05 20.37 -4.51
N THR A 143 -10.84 19.71 -3.37
CA THR A 143 -11.63 19.90 -2.14
C THR A 143 -11.22 21.15 -1.34
N ALA A 144 -9.99 21.64 -1.51
CA ALA A 144 -9.53 22.88 -0.86
C ALA A 144 -10.26 24.12 -1.40
N LYS A 145 -10.70 24.08 -2.67
CA LYS A 145 -11.49 25.16 -3.29
C LYS A 145 -12.93 25.23 -2.78
N THR A 146 -13.53 24.10 -2.39
CA THR A 146 -14.91 24.05 -1.87
C THR A 146 -15.01 24.52 -0.42
N VAL A 147 -14.00 24.28 0.42
CA VAL A 147 -14.00 24.78 1.81
C VAL A 147 -13.95 26.31 1.84
N ALA A 148 -13.08 26.93 1.03
CA ALA A 148 -12.97 28.39 0.95
C ALA A 148 -14.27 29.08 0.48
N ALA A 149 -15.08 28.42 -0.35
CA ALA A 149 -16.37 28.93 -0.82
C ALA A 149 -17.52 28.75 0.19
N THR A 150 -17.36 27.87 1.19
CA THR A 150 -18.42 27.57 2.18
C THR A 150 -18.24 28.37 3.48
N THR A 151 -17.04 28.88 3.77
CA THR A 151 -16.76 29.72 4.97
C THR A 151 -17.10 31.21 4.79
N GLN A 152 -17.70 31.60 3.65
CA GLN A 152 -18.13 32.98 3.35
C GLN A 152 -19.66 33.16 3.33
N LYS A 153 -20.42 32.26 3.97
CA LYS A 153 -21.85 32.46 4.23
C LYS A 153 -22.15 32.55 5.71
#